data_AF-A0A926W0D7-F1
#
_entry.id   AF-A0A926W0D7-F1
#
_cell.length_a   1.000
_cell.length_b   1.000
_cell.length_c   1.000
_cell.angle_alpha   90.00
_cell.angle_beta   90.00
_cell.angle_gamma   90.00
#
_symmetry.space_group_name_H-M   'P 1'
#
loop_
_entity.id
_entity.type
_entity.pdbx_description
1 polymer ?
#
loop_
_entity_poly.entity_id
_entity_poly.type
_entity_poly.pdbx_seq_one_letter_code
_entity_poly.pdbx_strand_id
1 'polypeptide(L)'
;MLTCYICSCIITKNNTYKEHIILNALGGRLVSPSIICQLCAPKFDAIDTALAEQLNFIGLMLDIKRDRGKNPPIKVTVIETGDVISLDTGGKPVLIKPIIKENPDNGGISITARDKKEMRKILTGLTRKYSFNEEVEALIKKSNKSEEYFDKPVNIHIKLGEEEGFRAICKMIVSFYMQNGGNRQQILHLLPYIMQGTQEKIVWYYYADEVINAKSATFEVVHRLFVKASSNEKLMYGYVELYSTFKFLILMSDDYIGEDFHHSYCFDILNQSQVEPSFNMNLPRDTVLEVVSFRETNLDKFKYVLQKLLLFIDKKQSDDCISNIVQKNLDMAFESLIEGAVPSDEKFQMLIENLSEDFAKFLYSKNKAFQDSQEKNLE
;
A
#
# COMPACT_ATOMS: atom_id res chain seq x y z
N MET A 1 26.37 -25.83 -5.20
CA MET A 1 26.65 -24.89 -4.08
C MET A 1 25.87 -23.61 -4.34
N LEU A 2 25.24 -23.04 -3.32
CA LEU A 2 24.53 -21.76 -3.44
C LEU A 2 25.55 -20.61 -3.40
N THR A 3 25.43 -19.62 -4.27
CA THR A 3 26.38 -18.50 -4.37
C THR A 3 25.64 -17.17 -4.39
N CYS A 4 26.20 -16.16 -3.71
CA CYS A 4 25.66 -14.81 -3.72
C CYS A 4 25.78 -14.20 -5.13
N TYR A 5 24.67 -13.77 -5.73
CA TYR A 5 24.70 -13.21 -7.08
C TYR A 5 25.47 -11.87 -7.17
N ILE A 6 25.73 -11.23 -6.03
CA ILE A 6 26.53 -10.01 -5.95
C ILE A 6 28.02 -10.31 -5.87
N CYS A 7 28.49 -10.91 -4.77
CA CYS A 7 29.92 -11.08 -4.50
C CYS A 7 30.48 -12.47 -4.80
N SER A 8 29.66 -13.40 -5.32
CA SER A 8 30.04 -14.79 -5.62
C SER A 8 30.47 -15.65 -4.42
N CYS A 9 30.39 -15.14 -3.18
CA CYS A 9 30.71 -15.96 -2.01
C CYS A 9 29.71 -17.12 -1.87
N ILE A 10 30.18 -18.25 -1.34
CA ILE A 10 29.31 -19.39 -1.04
C ILE A 10 28.33 -18.99 0.07
N ILE A 11 27.04 -19.30 -0.15
CA ILE A 11 25.98 -19.13 0.85
C ILE A 11 25.91 -20.40 1.69
N THR A 12 26.02 -20.20 2.98
CA THR A 12 26.01 -21.19 4.05
C THR A 12 24.97 -20.77 5.09
N LYS A 13 24.74 -21.62 6.10
CA LYS A 13 23.85 -21.30 7.23
C LYS A 13 24.29 -20.05 8.01
N ASN A 14 25.58 -19.69 7.98
CA ASN A 14 26.14 -18.60 8.78
C ASN A 14 26.09 -17.23 8.08
N ASN A 15 25.81 -17.20 6.77
CA ASN A 15 25.78 -15.96 5.98
C ASN A 15 24.58 -15.85 5.02
N THR A 16 23.62 -16.77 5.11
CA THR A 16 22.36 -16.69 4.35
C THR A 16 21.55 -15.47 4.77
N TYR A 17 20.85 -14.87 3.82
CA TYR A 17 19.87 -13.81 4.06
C TYR A 17 18.56 -14.19 3.39
N LYS A 18 17.45 -14.09 4.14
CA LYS A 18 16.10 -14.35 3.62
C LYS A 18 15.63 -13.13 2.81
N GLU A 19 16.01 -13.11 1.55
CA GLU A 19 15.68 -12.03 0.62
C GLU A 19 14.20 -12.04 0.28
N HIS A 20 13.56 -10.88 0.31
CA HIS A 20 12.19 -10.72 -0.18
C HIS A 20 12.25 -10.24 -1.63
N ILE A 21 11.88 -11.10 -2.58
CA ILE A 21 11.95 -10.78 -4.02
C ILE A 21 11.00 -9.64 -4.34
N ILE A 22 9.76 -9.72 -3.85
CA ILE A 22 8.87 -8.56 -3.71
C ILE A 22 8.95 -8.11 -2.26
N LEU A 23 9.19 -6.82 -2.04
CA LEU A 23 9.43 -6.28 -0.71
C LEU A 23 8.31 -6.63 0.27
N ASN A 24 8.69 -6.99 1.49
CA ASN A 24 7.73 -7.18 2.59
C ASN A 24 6.86 -5.91 2.82
N ALA A 25 7.43 -4.72 2.62
CA ALA A 25 6.69 -3.46 2.70
C ALA A 25 5.55 -3.35 1.70
N LEU A 26 5.64 -4.08 0.58
CA LEU A 26 4.62 -4.12 -0.45
C LEU A 26 3.67 -5.33 -0.28
N GLY A 27 3.82 -6.12 0.78
CA GLY A 27 3.03 -7.34 1.01
C GLY A 27 3.55 -8.58 0.29
N GLY A 28 4.79 -8.55 -0.22
CA GLY A 28 5.40 -9.69 -0.91
C GLY A 28 5.69 -10.88 0.01
N ARG A 29 5.37 -12.09 -0.48
CA ARG A 29 5.62 -13.39 0.20
C ARG A 29 6.69 -14.26 -0.46
N LEU A 30 7.11 -13.92 -1.67
CA LEU A 30 8.16 -14.66 -2.36
C LEU A 30 9.52 -14.34 -1.75
N VAL A 31 10.14 -15.34 -1.12
CA VAL A 31 11.38 -15.20 -0.37
C VAL A 31 12.44 -16.21 -0.82
N SER A 32 13.71 -15.81 -0.76
CA SER A 32 14.84 -16.66 -1.11
C SER A 32 15.95 -16.58 -0.06
N PRO A 33 16.32 -17.70 0.60
CA PRO A 33 17.52 -17.77 1.44
C PRO A 33 18.80 -18.07 0.64
N SER A 34 18.71 -18.24 -0.69
CA SER A 34 19.73 -18.93 -1.48
C SER A 34 20.42 -18.07 -2.54
N ILE A 35 19.98 -16.82 -2.75
CA ILE A 35 20.51 -15.96 -3.81
C ILE A 35 21.47 -14.87 -3.31
N ILE A 36 21.37 -14.44 -2.05
CA ILE A 36 22.18 -13.33 -1.52
C ILE A 36 22.70 -13.63 -0.12
N CYS A 37 23.88 -13.08 0.20
CA CYS A 37 24.48 -13.18 1.53
C CYS A 37 24.15 -11.96 2.40
N GLN A 38 24.21 -12.15 3.72
CA GLN A 38 23.94 -11.13 4.72
C GLN A 38 24.81 -9.86 4.61
N LEU A 39 25.99 -9.96 3.99
CA LEU A 39 26.88 -8.81 3.77
C LEU A 39 26.49 -7.97 2.56
N CYS A 40 25.82 -8.57 1.56
CA CYS A 40 25.41 -7.87 0.35
C CYS A 40 23.98 -7.34 0.43
N ALA A 41 23.08 -7.99 1.18
CA ALA A 41 21.69 -7.58 1.28
C ALA A 41 21.50 -6.12 1.71
N PRO A 42 22.21 -5.58 2.73
CA PRO A 42 22.04 -4.19 3.16
C PRO A 42 22.40 -3.14 2.09
N LYS A 43 23.10 -3.54 1.02
CA LYS A 43 23.42 -2.63 -0.09
C LYS A 43 22.18 -2.21 -0.88
N PHE A 44 21.05 -2.89 -0.70
CA PHE A 44 19.77 -2.55 -1.33
C PHE A 44 18.81 -1.82 -0.41
N ASP A 45 19.15 -1.60 0.87
CA ASP A 45 18.24 -1.00 1.84
C ASP A 45 17.75 0.38 1.39
N ALA A 46 18.61 1.19 0.77
CA ALA A 46 18.25 2.52 0.28
C ALA A 46 17.18 2.45 -0.83
N ILE A 47 17.41 1.65 -1.88
CA ILE A 47 16.48 1.52 -3.01
C ILE A 47 15.18 0.82 -2.59
N ASP A 48 15.27 -0.19 -1.71
CA ASP A 48 14.11 -0.91 -1.19
C ASP A 48 13.27 0.01 -0.29
N THR A 49 13.90 0.87 0.52
CA THR A 49 13.21 1.87 1.34
C THR A 49 12.53 2.92 0.46
N ALA A 50 13.23 3.44 -0.55
CA ALA A 50 12.67 4.42 -1.47
C ALA A 50 11.40 3.87 -2.13
N LEU A 51 11.45 2.68 -2.72
CA LEU A 51 10.26 2.09 -3.34
C LEU A 51 9.14 1.79 -2.33
N ALA A 52 9.47 1.34 -1.12
CA ALA A 52 8.51 1.12 -0.06
C ALA A 52 7.78 2.41 0.33
N GLU A 53 8.49 3.54 0.42
CA GLU A 53 7.91 4.86 0.71
C GLU A 53 7.03 5.35 -0.43
N GLN A 54 7.49 5.22 -1.68
CA GLN A 54 6.74 5.63 -2.88
C GLN A 54 5.37 4.95 -2.98
N LEU A 55 5.27 3.69 -2.57
CA LEU A 55 4.05 2.88 -2.65
C LEU A 55 3.33 2.71 -1.31
N ASN A 56 3.81 3.32 -0.24
CA ASN A 56 3.25 3.15 1.11
C ASN A 56 1.76 3.52 1.14
N PHE A 57 1.35 4.58 0.42
CA PHE A 57 -0.04 5.01 0.37
C PHE A 57 -0.99 3.89 -0.06
N ILE A 58 -0.62 3.13 -1.09
CA ILE A 58 -1.44 2.06 -1.61
C ILE A 58 -1.52 0.90 -0.62
N GLY A 59 -0.38 0.49 -0.04
CA GLY A 59 -0.35 -0.55 0.99
C GLY A 59 -1.15 -0.18 2.24
N LEU A 60 -1.06 1.07 2.68
CA LEU A 60 -1.79 1.61 3.84
C LEU A 60 -3.30 1.61 3.61
N MET A 61 -3.76 2.12 2.47
CA MET A 61 -5.19 2.25 2.15
C MET A 61 -5.86 0.89 1.93
N LEU A 62 -5.15 -0.07 1.34
CA LEU A 62 -5.60 -1.45 1.15
C LEU A 62 -5.54 -2.28 2.44
N ASP A 63 -4.92 -1.77 3.50
CA ASP A 63 -4.59 -2.52 4.73
C ASP A 63 -3.92 -3.87 4.44
N ILE A 64 -2.83 -3.84 3.67
CA ILE A 64 -2.15 -5.07 3.29
C ILE A 64 -1.46 -5.73 4.48
N LYS A 65 -1.46 -7.07 4.52
CA LYS A 65 -0.69 -7.82 5.51
C LYS A 65 0.79 -7.83 5.14
N ARG A 66 1.66 -7.67 6.13
CA ARG A 66 3.13 -7.78 6.01
C ARG A 66 3.61 -9.00 6.82
N ASP A 67 4.70 -9.65 6.41
CA ASP A 67 5.38 -10.69 7.23
C ASP A 67 5.83 -10.09 8.56
N ARG A 68 6.26 -8.82 8.52
CA ARG A 68 6.76 -8.07 9.67
C ARG A 68 6.29 -6.62 9.61
N GLY A 69 5.91 -6.09 10.77
CA GLY A 69 5.48 -4.71 10.96
C GLY A 69 4.05 -4.43 10.49
N LYS A 70 3.63 -3.17 10.62
CA LYS A 70 2.36 -2.64 10.09
C LYS A 70 2.63 -1.65 8.95
N ASN A 71 1.62 -1.29 8.18
CA ASN A 71 1.73 -0.22 7.19
C ASN A 71 1.99 1.12 7.92
N PRO A 72 3.10 1.82 7.63
CA PRO A 72 3.42 3.08 8.29
C PRO A 72 2.37 4.17 7.99
N PRO A 73 1.96 4.96 9.00
CA PRO A 73 1.00 6.04 8.79
C PRO A 73 1.57 7.13 7.87
N ILE A 74 0.69 7.83 7.16
CA ILE A 74 1.05 8.89 6.21
C ILE A 74 0.43 10.20 6.66
N LYS A 75 1.21 11.28 6.61
CA LYS A 75 0.69 12.63 6.87
C LYS A 75 0.12 13.19 5.57
N VAL A 76 -1.13 13.65 5.63
CA VAL A 76 -1.81 14.29 4.50
C VAL A 76 -2.33 15.66 4.91
N THR A 77 -2.45 16.56 3.95
CA THR A 77 -2.95 17.93 4.17
C THR A 77 -4.38 18.02 3.67
N VAL A 78 -5.29 18.50 4.52
CA VAL A 78 -6.67 18.80 4.17
C VAL A 78 -6.69 20.02 3.25
N ILE A 79 -7.29 19.90 2.07
CA ILE A 79 -7.22 20.94 1.04
C ILE A 79 -7.86 22.25 1.50
N GLU A 80 -9.00 22.15 2.19
CA GLU A 80 -9.81 23.32 2.57
C GLU A 80 -9.22 24.12 3.72
N THR A 81 -8.59 23.45 4.69
CA THR A 81 -8.11 24.11 5.92
C THR A 81 -6.60 24.22 6.01
N GLY A 82 -5.85 23.46 5.21
CA GLY A 82 -4.40 23.33 5.34
C GLY A 82 -3.95 22.52 6.56
N ASP A 83 -4.89 21.94 7.32
CA ASP A 83 -4.56 21.11 8.48
C ASP A 83 -3.86 19.82 8.07
N VAL A 84 -2.90 19.38 8.87
CA VAL A 84 -2.20 18.11 8.65
C VAL A 84 -2.81 17.03 9.55
N ILE A 85 -3.29 15.95 8.95
CA ILE A 85 -3.81 14.77 9.63
C ILE A 85 -2.93 13.55 9.33
N SER A 86 -3.04 12.52 10.16
CA SER A 86 -2.44 11.21 9.93
C SER A 86 -3.47 10.30 9.28
N LEU A 87 -3.11 9.61 8.21
CA LEU A 87 -3.81 8.42 7.76
C LEU A 87 -3.10 7.22 8.38
N ASP A 88 -3.84 6.48 9.20
CA ASP A 88 -3.39 5.25 9.82
C ASP A 88 -3.86 4.04 9.01
N THR A 89 -3.58 2.83 9.50
CA THR A 89 -3.87 1.57 8.84
C THR A 89 -5.33 1.47 8.35
N GLY A 90 -5.52 1.10 7.08
CA GLY A 90 -6.82 1.07 6.42
C GLY A 90 -7.33 2.44 5.99
N GLY A 91 -6.47 3.46 5.93
CA GLY A 91 -6.83 4.82 5.54
C GLY A 91 -7.58 5.60 6.62
N LYS A 92 -7.50 5.17 7.89
CA LYS A 92 -8.23 5.79 9.00
C LYS A 92 -7.64 7.16 9.35
N PRO A 93 -8.39 8.26 9.23
CA PRO A 93 -7.89 9.59 9.54
C PRO A 93 -7.82 9.81 11.06
N VAL A 94 -6.70 10.35 11.52
CA VAL A 94 -6.41 10.63 12.94
C VAL A 94 -5.83 12.04 13.07
N LEU A 95 -6.31 12.79 14.04
CA LEU A 95 -5.78 14.12 14.36
C LEU A 95 -4.33 14.04 14.86
N ILE A 96 -3.44 14.82 14.25
CA ILE A 96 -2.05 14.98 14.72
C ILE A 96 -1.99 16.04 15.82
N LYS A 97 -2.76 17.11 15.65
CA LYS A 97 -2.85 18.21 16.62
C LYS A 97 -4.25 18.24 17.22
N PRO A 98 -4.37 18.51 18.53
CA PRO A 98 -5.67 18.75 19.13
C PRO A 98 -6.27 20.05 18.59
N ILE A 99 -7.60 20.09 18.51
CA ILE A 99 -8.36 21.29 18.16
C ILE A 99 -8.77 21.95 19.47
N ILE A 100 -8.38 23.22 19.66
CA ILE A 100 -8.77 24.02 20.82
C ILE A 100 -9.49 25.25 20.28
N LYS A 101 -10.76 25.41 20.66
CA LYS A 101 -11.60 26.56 20.28
C LYS A 101 -12.04 27.30 21.54
N GLU A 102 -11.68 28.56 21.64
CA GLU A 102 -12.24 29.46 22.66
C GLU A 102 -13.55 30.03 22.14
N ASN A 103 -14.61 29.95 22.94
CA ASN A 103 -15.90 30.56 22.63
C ASN A 103 -15.84 32.04 23.05
N PRO A 104 -15.92 32.99 22.11
CA PRO A 104 -15.84 34.42 22.41
C PRO A 104 -16.97 34.91 23.33
N ASP A 105 -18.14 34.26 23.28
CA ASP A 105 -19.37 34.77 23.89
C ASP A 105 -19.51 34.39 25.37
N ASN A 106 -18.94 33.26 25.79
CA ASN A 106 -19.02 32.79 27.18
C ASN A 106 -17.66 32.45 27.83
N GLY A 107 -16.55 32.66 27.11
CA GLY A 107 -15.20 32.32 27.57
C GLY A 107 -14.94 30.83 27.76
N GLY A 108 -15.85 29.96 27.29
CA GLY A 108 -15.71 28.51 27.37
C GLY A 108 -14.68 27.98 26.40
N ILE A 109 -13.92 26.95 26.80
CA ILE A 109 -12.90 26.32 25.96
C ILE A 109 -13.39 24.94 25.53
N SER A 110 -13.49 24.71 24.22
CA SER A 110 -13.75 23.39 23.64
C SER A 110 -12.43 22.75 23.20
N ILE A 111 -12.22 21.50 23.58
CA ILE A 111 -11.00 20.75 23.30
C ILE A 111 -11.39 19.43 22.63
N THR A 112 -10.79 19.16 21.48
CA THR A 112 -10.82 17.86 20.81
C THR A 112 -9.40 17.32 20.75
N ALA A 113 -9.19 16.12 21.26
CA ALA A 113 -7.90 15.44 21.28
C ALA A 113 -8.05 14.01 20.77
N ARG A 114 -6.96 13.41 20.28
CA ARG A 114 -7.03 12.06 19.70
C ARG A 114 -7.31 10.96 20.72
N ASP A 115 -6.92 11.19 21.98
CA ASP A 115 -7.11 10.23 23.07
C ASP A 115 -7.16 10.91 24.45
N LYS A 116 -7.53 10.16 25.48
CA LYS A 116 -7.59 10.65 26.87
C LYS A 116 -6.23 11.06 27.43
N LYS A 117 -5.13 10.51 26.92
CA LYS A 117 -3.76 10.82 27.38
C LYS A 117 -3.33 12.20 26.89
N GLU A 118 -3.63 12.52 25.64
CA GLU A 118 -3.43 13.83 25.04
C GLU A 118 -4.37 14.87 25.65
N MET A 119 -5.65 14.52 25.82
CA MET A 119 -6.63 15.37 26.52
C MET A 119 -6.11 15.78 27.91
N ARG A 120 -5.62 14.82 28.69
CA ARG A 120 -5.02 15.07 30.02
C ARG A 120 -3.87 16.06 29.96
N LYS A 121 -2.96 15.91 28.98
CA LYS A 121 -1.83 16.83 28.83
C LYS A 121 -2.29 18.25 28.53
N ILE A 122 -3.26 18.42 27.63
CA ILE A 122 -3.80 19.73 27.25
C ILE A 122 -4.49 20.38 28.43
N LEU A 123 -5.40 19.65 29.10
CA LEU A 123 -6.12 20.15 30.27
C LEU A 123 -5.15 20.57 31.39
N THR A 124 -4.10 19.77 31.66
CA THR A 124 -3.07 20.12 32.65
C THR A 124 -2.34 21.42 32.29
N GLY A 125 -2.11 21.69 31.00
CA GLY A 125 -1.54 22.95 30.54
C GLY A 125 -2.50 24.14 30.69
N LEU A 126 -3.78 23.94 30.37
CA LEU A 126 -4.81 24.97 30.47
C LEU A 126 -5.16 25.31 31.92
N THR A 127 -5.22 24.33 32.83
CA THR A 127 -5.42 24.58 34.27
C THR A 127 -4.31 25.41 34.88
N ARG A 128 -3.06 25.26 34.42
CA ARG A 128 -1.94 26.13 34.82
C ARG A 128 -2.08 27.55 34.28
N LYS A 129 -2.58 27.73 33.06
CA LYS A 129 -2.68 29.03 32.38
C LYS A 129 -3.88 29.86 32.86
N TYR A 130 -5.02 29.22 33.13
CA TYR A 130 -6.29 29.88 33.43
C TYR A 130 -6.78 29.64 34.86
N SER A 131 -6.00 28.97 35.72
CA SER A 131 -6.32 28.73 37.14
C SER A 131 -7.72 28.13 37.38
N PHE A 132 -8.07 27.08 36.61
CA PHE A 132 -9.34 26.36 36.80
C PHE A 132 -9.41 25.69 38.17
N ASN A 133 -10.57 25.81 38.84
CA ASN A 133 -10.84 25.18 40.14
C ASN A 133 -11.22 23.68 40.03
N GLU A 134 -11.56 23.18 38.85
CA GLU A 134 -11.91 21.76 38.64
C GLU A 134 -10.68 20.87 38.39
N GLU A 135 -10.67 19.70 39.00
CA GLU A 135 -9.64 18.68 38.78
C GLU A 135 -9.66 18.14 37.34
N VAL A 136 -8.47 17.97 36.76
CA VAL A 136 -8.28 17.47 35.38
C VAL A 136 -8.99 16.14 35.14
N GLU A 137 -8.97 15.20 36.10
CA GLU A 137 -9.63 13.90 35.95
C GLU A 137 -11.17 14.01 35.94
N ALA A 138 -11.75 14.97 36.67
CA ALA A 138 -13.18 15.22 36.64
C ALA A 138 -13.61 15.74 35.26
N LEU A 139 -12.82 16.63 34.67
CA LEU A 139 -13.03 17.14 33.31
C LEU A 139 -12.90 16.05 32.25
N ILE A 140 -11.91 15.15 32.38
CA ILE A 140 -11.75 14.00 31.47
C ILE A 140 -12.96 13.05 31.58
N LYS A 141 -13.51 12.82 32.78
CA LYS A 141 -14.71 11.99 32.95
C LYS A 141 -15.95 12.60 32.29
N LYS A 142 -16.04 13.93 32.20
CA LYS A 142 -17.11 14.64 31.47
C LYS A 142 -16.91 14.65 29.95
N SER A 143 -15.75 14.21 29.45
CA SER A 143 -15.49 14.16 28.01
C SER A 143 -16.24 13.02 27.32
N ASN A 144 -16.78 13.30 26.14
CA ASN A 144 -17.43 12.31 25.30
C ASN A 144 -16.44 11.79 24.25
N LYS A 145 -16.45 10.49 24.00
CA LYS A 145 -15.78 9.94 22.82
C LYS A 145 -16.69 10.18 21.62
N SER A 146 -16.20 10.90 20.62
CA SER A 146 -16.87 11.03 19.33
C SER A 146 -16.05 10.36 18.25
N GLU A 147 -16.74 9.83 17.24
CA GLU A 147 -16.17 9.34 16.00
C GLU A 147 -16.98 9.98 14.87
N GLU A 148 -16.28 10.50 13.86
CA GLU A 148 -16.90 11.20 12.73
C GLU A 148 -16.32 10.65 11.43
N TYR A 149 -17.14 10.63 10.39
CA TYR A 149 -16.67 10.31 9.04
C TYR A 149 -15.93 11.51 8.48
N PHE A 150 -14.72 11.27 7.99
CA PHE A 150 -13.93 12.29 7.34
C PHE A 150 -14.37 12.42 5.88
N ASP A 151 -15.00 13.55 5.56
CA ASP A 151 -15.61 13.86 4.26
C ASP A 151 -14.82 14.91 3.46
N LYS A 152 -13.67 15.36 3.98
CA LYS A 152 -12.89 16.43 3.37
C LYS A 152 -11.85 15.90 2.38
N PRO A 153 -11.60 16.59 1.26
CA PRO A 153 -10.58 16.15 0.32
C PRO A 153 -9.17 16.46 0.86
N VAL A 154 -8.23 15.57 0.55
CA VAL A 154 -6.82 15.65 0.97
C VAL A 154 -5.89 15.59 -0.22
N ASN A 155 -4.76 16.29 -0.13
CA ASN A 155 -3.70 16.20 -1.13
C ASN A 155 -2.71 15.09 -0.79
N ILE A 156 -2.46 14.22 -1.77
CA ILE A 156 -1.51 13.10 -1.67
C ILE A 156 -0.56 13.18 -2.84
N HIS A 157 0.73 13.31 -2.53
CA HIS A 157 1.79 13.37 -3.54
C HIS A 157 2.46 12.01 -3.61
N ILE A 158 2.22 11.29 -4.70
CA ILE A 158 2.90 10.03 -5.01
C ILE A 158 3.94 10.33 -6.07
N LYS A 159 5.21 10.11 -5.73
CA LYS A 159 6.29 10.09 -6.71
C LYS A 159 6.69 8.64 -6.91
N LEU A 160 6.62 8.15 -8.13
CA LEU A 160 6.98 6.78 -8.46
C LEU A 160 8.03 6.82 -9.57
N GLY A 161 8.93 5.84 -9.62
CA GLY A 161 9.87 5.72 -10.73
C GLY A 161 10.97 6.78 -10.75
N GLU A 162 11.31 7.33 -9.59
CA GLU A 162 12.62 7.96 -9.43
C GLU A 162 13.73 6.89 -9.52
N GLU A 163 14.98 7.33 -9.67
CA GLU A 163 16.11 6.44 -9.95
C GLU A 163 16.21 5.25 -8.98
N GLU A 164 16.03 5.51 -7.68
CA GLU A 164 16.05 4.47 -6.65
C GLU A 164 14.89 3.47 -6.80
N GLY A 165 13.68 3.96 -7.10
CA GLY A 165 12.51 3.12 -7.33
C GLY A 165 12.70 2.17 -8.51
N PHE A 166 13.21 2.68 -9.64
CA PHE A 166 13.52 1.84 -10.80
C PHE A 166 14.64 0.84 -10.53
N ARG A 167 15.67 1.22 -9.76
CA ARG A 167 16.72 0.28 -9.34
C ARG A 167 16.17 -0.85 -8.47
N ALA A 168 15.24 -0.54 -7.55
CA ALA A 168 14.56 -1.55 -6.75
C ALA A 168 13.72 -2.50 -7.60
N ILE A 169 12.97 -1.98 -8.59
CA ILE A 169 12.22 -2.80 -9.54
C ILE A 169 13.15 -3.74 -10.35
N CYS A 170 14.29 -3.23 -10.84
CA CYS A 170 15.29 -4.05 -11.52
C CYS A 170 15.85 -5.14 -10.58
N LYS A 171 16.16 -4.78 -9.33
CA LYS A 171 16.59 -5.74 -8.30
C LYS A 171 15.55 -6.83 -8.05
N MET A 172 14.25 -6.51 -8.05
CA MET A 172 13.21 -7.54 -7.89
C MET A 172 13.29 -8.57 -9.00
N ILE A 173 13.39 -8.14 -10.27
CA ILE A 173 13.39 -9.10 -11.37
C ILE A 173 14.71 -9.88 -11.49
N VAL A 174 15.86 -9.26 -11.21
CA VAL A 174 17.13 -9.99 -11.11
C VAL A 174 17.08 -11.02 -9.98
N SER A 175 16.53 -10.67 -8.82
CA SER A 175 16.36 -11.61 -7.70
C SER A 175 15.43 -12.76 -8.08
N PHE A 176 14.35 -12.48 -8.81
CA PHE A 176 13.42 -13.49 -9.33
C PHE A 176 14.07 -14.43 -10.33
N TYR A 177 14.85 -13.90 -11.27
CA TYR A 177 15.63 -14.70 -12.23
C TYR A 177 16.61 -15.64 -11.51
N MET A 178 17.39 -15.11 -10.56
CA MET A 178 18.36 -15.91 -9.80
C MET A 178 17.67 -16.97 -8.93
N GLN A 179 16.48 -16.68 -8.37
CA GLN A 179 15.70 -17.65 -7.59
C GLN A 179 15.25 -18.84 -8.43
N ASN A 180 14.99 -18.63 -9.73
CA ASN A 180 14.59 -19.67 -10.67
C ASN A 180 15.78 -20.37 -11.35
N GLY A 181 16.99 -20.27 -10.77
CA GLY A 181 18.18 -20.95 -11.29
C GLY A 181 18.92 -20.19 -12.39
N GLY A 182 18.66 -18.88 -12.53
CA GLY A 182 19.32 -18.01 -13.49
C GLY A 182 20.85 -18.03 -13.41
N ASN A 183 21.49 -17.86 -14.57
CA ASN A 183 22.94 -17.75 -14.70
C ASN A 183 23.40 -16.33 -14.35
N ARG A 184 24.19 -16.21 -13.27
CA ARG A 184 24.75 -14.93 -12.82
C ARG A 184 25.48 -14.15 -13.92
N GLN A 185 26.16 -14.83 -14.86
CA GLN A 185 26.91 -14.15 -15.92
C GLN A 185 26.00 -13.31 -16.83
N GLN A 186 24.74 -13.71 -17.00
CA GLN A 186 23.75 -13.01 -17.83
C GLN A 186 23.19 -11.74 -17.19
N ILE A 187 23.52 -11.45 -15.92
CA ILE A 187 23.01 -10.28 -15.19
C ILE A 187 24.12 -9.42 -14.59
N LEU A 188 25.38 -9.75 -14.83
CA LEU A 188 26.53 -9.04 -14.27
C LEU A 188 26.54 -7.55 -14.65
N HIS A 189 26.19 -7.25 -15.89
CA HIS A 189 26.13 -5.89 -16.42
C HIS A 189 25.03 -5.05 -15.77
N LEU A 190 24.02 -5.67 -15.14
CA LEU A 190 22.93 -4.98 -14.44
C LEU A 190 23.31 -4.57 -13.01
N LEU A 191 24.31 -5.22 -12.40
CA LEU A 191 24.68 -4.96 -11.01
C LEU A 191 25.17 -3.52 -10.75
N PRO A 192 25.98 -2.88 -11.62
CA PRO A 192 26.35 -1.48 -11.46
C PRO A 192 25.14 -0.54 -11.42
N TYR A 193 24.15 -0.74 -12.31
CA TYR A 193 22.90 0.02 -12.29
C TYR A 193 22.15 -0.15 -10.97
N ILE A 194 21.91 -1.40 -10.57
CA ILE A 194 21.18 -1.69 -9.33
C ILE A 194 21.89 -1.10 -8.12
N MET A 195 23.22 -1.22 -8.04
CA MET A 195 24.00 -0.82 -6.86
C MET A 195 24.32 0.68 -6.81
N GLN A 196 24.50 1.33 -7.95
CA GLN A 196 25.07 2.69 -8.01
C GLN A 196 24.31 3.64 -8.95
N GLY A 197 23.39 3.16 -9.78
CA GLY A 197 22.64 4.01 -10.73
C GLY A 197 23.43 4.44 -11.97
N THR A 198 24.59 3.85 -12.22
CA THR A 198 25.60 4.36 -13.19
C THR A 198 25.35 4.01 -14.67
N GLN A 199 24.13 3.66 -15.08
CA GLN A 199 23.81 3.25 -16.45
C GLN A 199 22.55 3.91 -16.97
N GLU A 200 22.33 3.85 -18.29
CA GLU A 200 21.06 4.20 -18.90
C GLU A 200 19.91 3.43 -18.23
N LYS A 201 18.79 4.11 -17.97
CA LYS A 201 17.63 3.49 -17.32
C LYS A 201 17.07 2.40 -18.23
N ILE A 202 17.24 1.16 -17.79
CA ILE A 202 16.74 -0.09 -18.40
C ILE A 202 15.35 -0.50 -17.91
N VAL A 203 14.75 0.31 -17.03
CA VAL A 203 13.41 0.10 -16.49
C VAL A 203 12.54 1.27 -16.91
N TRP A 204 11.34 0.96 -17.41
CA TRP A 204 10.36 1.99 -17.69
C TRP A 204 8.93 1.49 -17.47
N TYR A 205 7.98 2.41 -17.43
CA TYR A 205 6.56 2.10 -17.32
C TYR A 205 6.05 1.38 -18.56
N TYR A 206 5.13 0.43 -18.37
CA TYR A 206 4.58 -0.35 -19.48
C TYR A 206 3.07 -0.62 -19.33
N TYR A 207 2.28 0.10 -20.12
CA TYR A 207 0.82 0.05 -20.13
C TYR A 207 0.30 -0.31 -21.53
N ALA A 208 0.52 -1.55 -21.97
CA ALA A 208 -0.03 -2.07 -23.22
C ALA A 208 -1.30 -2.90 -23.00
N ASP A 209 -2.22 -2.89 -23.98
CA ASP A 209 -3.52 -3.59 -23.89
C ASP A 209 -3.37 -5.12 -23.96
N GLU A 210 -2.28 -5.57 -24.59
CA GLU A 210 -2.05 -6.97 -24.96
C GLU A 210 -1.53 -7.83 -23.80
N VAL A 211 -1.13 -7.21 -22.70
CA VAL A 211 -0.42 -7.88 -21.60
C VAL A 211 -1.36 -8.73 -20.76
N ILE A 212 -2.61 -8.31 -20.56
CA ILE A 212 -3.50 -8.95 -19.58
C ILE A 212 -4.64 -9.65 -20.31
N ASN A 213 -4.74 -10.97 -20.15
CA ASN A 213 -5.95 -11.70 -20.49
C ASN A 213 -7.03 -11.28 -19.49
N ALA A 214 -7.91 -10.35 -19.87
CA ALA A 214 -9.06 -9.92 -19.08
C ALA A 214 -10.09 -11.06 -18.98
N LYS A 215 -9.80 -12.07 -18.16
CA LYS A 215 -10.73 -13.17 -17.85
C LYS A 215 -11.56 -12.89 -16.60
N SER A 216 -11.14 -11.97 -15.73
CA SER A 216 -11.88 -11.65 -14.49
C SER A 216 -12.76 -10.43 -14.70
N ALA A 217 -14.06 -10.58 -14.41
CA ALA A 217 -15.03 -9.48 -14.40
C ALA A 217 -14.77 -8.50 -13.22
N THR A 218 -13.97 -8.92 -12.23
CA THR A 218 -13.68 -8.16 -11.02
C THR A 218 -12.22 -7.74 -10.97
N PHE A 219 -11.96 -6.51 -10.50
CA PHE A 219 -10.61 -6.04 -10.26
C PHE A 219 -10.01 -6.78 -9.06
N GLU A 220 -8.87 -7.42 -9.28
CA GLU A 220 -8.09 -8.12 -8.26
C GLU A 220 -6.81 -7.33 -7.98
N VAL A 221 -6.34 -7.34 -6.73
CA VAL A 221 -5.11 -6.65 -6.35
C VAL A 221 -3.99 -7.67 -6.21
N VAL A 222 -3.20 -7.83 -7.28
CA VAL A 222 -2.12 -8.81 -7.35
C VAL A 222 -0.77 -8.15 -7.59
N HIS A 223 0.28 -8.86 -7.18
CA HIS A 223 1.64 -8.62 -7.67
C HIS A 223 2.00 -9.67 -8.71
N ARG A 224 2.65 -9.27 -9.81
CA ARG A 224 3.13 -10.19 -10.84
C ARG A 224 4.60 -9.95 -11.15
N LEU A 225 5.33 -11.04 -11.32
CA LEU A 225 6.69 -11.04 -11.87
C LEU A 225 6.71 -11.94 -13.08
N PHE A 226 7.43 -11.52 -14.11
CA PHE A 226 7.66 -12.31 -15.31
C PHE A 226 9.06 -12.07 -15.81
N VAL A 227 9.80 -13.12 -16.14
CA VAL A 227 11.06 -13.03 -16.87
C VAL A 227 11.00 -13.96 -18.06
N LYS A 228 11.48 -13.51 -19.21
CA LYS A 228 11.61 -14.31 -20.41
C LYS A 228 12.94 -14.04 -21.08
N ALA A 229 13.53 -15.09 -21.64
CA ALA A 229 14.59 -14.96 -22.61
C ALA A 229 14.24 -15.70 -23.91
N SER A 230 14.68 -15.13 -25.02
CA SER A 230 14.58 -15.73 -26.34
C SER A 230 15.94 -15.64 -27.03
N SER A 231 16.45 -16.81 -27.39
CA SER A 231 17.67 -16.99 -28.18
C SER A 231 17.51 -16.44 -29.60
N ASN A 232 16.32 -16.62 -30.20
CA ASN A 232 16.00 -16.09 -31.53
C ASN A 232 16.04 -14.56 -31.57
N GLU A 233 15.36 -13.92 -30.61
CA GLU A 233 15.35 -12.45 -30.48
C GLU A 233 16.64 -11.91 -29.86
N LYS A 234 17.54 -12.77 -29.37
CA LYS A 234 18.71 -12.42 -28.54
C LYS A 234 18.36 -11.45 -27.41
N LEU A 235 17.24 -11.70 -26.74
CA LEU A 235 16.64 -10.77 -25.80
C LEU A 235 16.29 -11.48 -24.49
N MET A 236 16.58 -10.83 -23.37
CA MET A 236 16.07 -11.16 -22.05
C MET A 236 15.40 -9.94 -21.45
N TYR A 237 14.16 -10.09 -20.99
CA TYR A 237 13.40 -9.00 -20.38
C TYR A 237 12.59 -9.48 -19.18
N GLY A 238 12.30 -8.51 -18.33
CA GLY A 238 11.52 -8.62 -17.13
C GLY A 238 10.24 -7.81 -17.21
N TYR A 239 9.22 -8.23 -16.49
CA TYR A 239 8.03 -7.44 -16.23
C TYR A 239 7.64 -7.56 -14.75
N VAL A 240 7.33 -6.42 -14.16
CA VAL A 240 6.90 -6.30 -12.77
C VAL A 240 5.59 -5.53 -12.75
N GLU A 241 4.58 -6.10 -12.11
CA GLU A 241 3.30 -5.46 -11.84
C GLU A 241 3.06 -5.44 -10.34
N LEU A 242 2.86 -4.24 -9.79
CA LEU A 242 2.56 -4.04 -8.38
C LEU A 242 1.13 -3.51 -8.20
N TYR A 243 0.37 -4.14 -7.31
CA TYR A 243 -1.03 -3.79 -7.01
C TYR A 243 -1.94 -3.74 -8.25
N SER A 244 -1.67 -4.59 -9.24
CA SER A 244 -2.33 -4.60 -10.56
C SER A 244 -2.28 -3.28 -11.33
N THR A 245 -1.44 -2.33 -10.90
CA THR A 245 -1.54 -0.91 -11.29
C THR A 245 -0.21 -0.34 -11.75
N PHE A 246 0.87 -0.60 -11.02
CA PHE A 246 2.18 -0.07 -11.34
C PHE A 246 2.94 -1.11 -12.16
N LYS A 247 3.06 -0.86 -13.46
CA LYS A 247 3.53 -1.83 -14.44
C LYS A 247 4.83 -1.36 -15.05
N PHE A 248 5.84 -2.22 -15.01
CA PHE A 248 7.19 -1.90 -15.44
C PHE A 248 7.71 -2.98 -16.37
N LEU A 249 8.39 -2.55 -17.42
CA LEU A 249 9.19 -3.40 -18.29
C LEU A 249 10.67 -3.15 -17.99
N ILE A 250 11.46 -4.23 -17.96
CA ILE A 250 12.88 -4.21 -17.66
C ILE A 250 13.61 -4.87 -18.83
N LEU A 251 14.48 -4.12 -19.51
CA LEU A 251 15.44 -4.72 -20.43
C LEU A 251 16.56 -5.35 -19.60
N MET A 252 16.66 -6.69 -19.61
CA MET A 252 17.70 -7.39 -18.87
C MET A 252 18.91 -7.73 -19.73
N SER A 253 18.74 -8.03 -21.02
CA SER A 253 19.82 -8.16 -22.00
C SER A 253 19.27 -8.01 -23.40
N ASP A 254 19.96 -7.27 -24.27
CA ASP A 254 19.68 -7.13 -25.69
C ASP A 254 20.67 -7.92 -26.57
N ASP A 255 21.59 -8.67 -25.98
CA ASP A 255 22.45 -9.65 -26.68
C ASP A 255 22.48 -10.96 -25.88
N TYR A 256 21.29 -11.44 -25.52
CA TYR A 256 21.16 -12.66 -24.73
C TYR A 256 21.66 -13.88 -25.51
N ILE A 257 22.57 -14.63 -24.88
CA ILE A 257 23.11 -15.88 -25.39
C ILE A 257 22.80 -16.98 -24.38
N GLY A 258 21.83 -17.84 -24.72
CA GLY A 258 21.41 -18.97 -23.88
C GLY A 258 20.17 -19.64 -24.45
N GLU A 259 19.59 -20.56 -23.68
CA GLU A 259 18.35 -21.24 -24.05
C GLU A 259 17.13 -20.35 -23.80
N ASP A 260 16.05 -20.64 -24.52
CA ASP A 260 14.75 -20.01 -24.30
C ASP A 260 14.17 -20.43 -22.96
N PHE A 261 13.67 -19.47 -22.19
CA PHE A 261 12.96 -19.76 -20.94
C PHE A 261 11.94 -18.68 -20.64
N HIS A 262 10.99 -19.02 -19.77
CA HIS A 262 10.18 -18.04 -19.09
C HIS A 262 9.82 -18.52 -17.67
N HIS A 263 9.69 -17.57 -16.76
CA HIS A 263 9.17 -17.81 -15.41
C HIS A 263 8.15 -16.74 -15.07
N SER A 264 7.13 -17.12 -14.32
CA SER A 264 6.05 -16.24 -13.89
C SER A 264 5.68 -16.49 -12.44
N TYR A 265 5.30 -15.44 -11.75
CA TYR A 265 4.78 -15.47 -10.39
C TYR A 265 3.61 -14.50 -10.28
N CYS A 266 2.53 -14.92 -9.62
CA CYS A 266 1.36 -14.08 -9.37
C CYS A 266 0.88 -14.31 -7.93
N PHE A 267 0.63 -13.23 -7.20
CA PHE A 267 0.26 -13.30 -5.79
C PHE A 267 -0.89 -12.36 -5.47
N ASP A 268 -1.97 -12.90 -4.93
CA ASP A 268 -3.10 -12.15 -4.40
C ASP A 268 -2.75 -11.58 -3.02
N ILE A 269 -2.70 -10.25 -2.96
CA ILE A 269 -2.22 -9.52 -1.78
C ILE A 269 -3.26 -9.55 -0.66
N LEU A 270 -4.55 -9.62 -0.99
CA LEU A 270 -5.62 -9.55 0.01
C LEU A 270 -5.93 -10.94 0.55
N ASN A 271 -6.04 -11.94 -0.34
CA ASN A 271 -6.27 -13.33 0.03
C ASN A 271 -5.00 -14.04 0.53
N GLN A 272 -3.82 -13.43 0.36
CA GLN A 272 -2.54 -13.95 0.82
C GLN A 272 -2.19 -15.31 0.20
N SER A 273 -2.51 -15.48 -1.08
CA SER A 273 -2.34 -16.74 -1.80
C SER A 273 -1.63 -16.53 -3.13
N GLN A 274 -0.80 -17.50 -3.51
CA GLN A 274 -0.29 -17.58 -4.88
C GLN A 274 -1.43 -18.02 -5.80
N VAL A 275 -1.56 -17.38 -6.94
CA VAL A 275 -2.56 -17.70 -7.96
C VAL A 275 -1.87 -18.01 -9.28
N GLU A 276 -2.56 -18.73 -10.16
CA GLU A 276 -2.03 -19.04 -11.48
C GLU A 276 -1.89 -17.76 -12.32
N PRO A 277 -0.71 -17.49 -12.91
CA PRO A 277 -0.49 -16.34 -13.77
C PRO A 277 -1.41 -16.37 -15.01
N SER A 278 -2.18 -15.31 -15.23
CA SER A 278 -3.12 -15.18 -16.35
C SER A 278 -2.78 -13.98 -17.24
N PHE A 279 -1.62 -14.00 -17.90
CA PHE A 279 -1.18 -12.93 -18.78
C PHE A 279 -0.34 -13.45 -19.95
N ASN A 280 -0.40 -12.77 -21.10
CA ASN A 280 0.38 -13.11 -22.28
C ASN A 280 1.50 -12.07 -22.45
N MET A 281 2.73 -12.49 -22.17
CA MET A 281 3.90 -11.63 -22.26
C MET A 281 4.89 -12.17 -23.29
N ASN A 282 4.48 -12.12 -24.55
CA ASN A 282 5.33 -12.42 -25.71
C ASN A 282 5.57 -11.12 -26.49
N LEU A 283 6.52 -10.32 -26.02
CA LEU A 283 6.82 -9.04 -26.65
C LEU A 283 7.90 -9.19 -27.73
N PRO A 284 7.74 -8.57 -28.91
CA PRO A 284 8.80 -8.44 -29.90
C PRO A 284 9.99 -7.65 -29.32
N ARG A 285 11.20 -7.91 -29.85
CA ARG A 285 12.41 -7.20 -29.45
C ARG A 285 12.27 -5.68 -29.56
N ASP A 286 11.77 -5.21 -30.69
CA ASP A 286 11.64 -3.77 -30.95
C ASP A 286 10.74 -3.11 -29.90
N THR A 287 9.60 -3.72 -29.54
CA THR A 287 8.71 -3.21 -28.49
C THR A 287 9.42 -3.04 -27.15
N VAL A 288 10.25 -4.02 -26.74
CA VAL A 288 10.99 -3.92 -25.47
C VAL A 288 12.00 -2.79 -25.51
N LEU A 289 12.75 -2.68 -26.60
CA LEU A 289 13.77 -1.65 -26.78
C LEU A 289 13.16 -0.25 -26.88
N GLU A 290 12.04 -0.09 -27.60
CA GLU A 290 11.31 1.17 -27.73
C GLU A 290 10.84 1.70 -26.38
N VAL A 291 10.24 0.85 -25.54
CA VAL A 291 9.72 1.24 -24.22
C VAL A 291 10.83 1.82 -23.33
N VAL A 292 12.01 1.19 -23.29
CA VAL A 292 13.12 1.66 -22.44
C VAL A 292 13.88 2.84 -23.06
N SER A 293 13.88 2.96 -24.40
CA SER A 293 14.59 4.02 -25.14
C SER A 293 13.80 5.32 -25.22
N PHE A 294 12.55 5.26 -25.69
CA PHE A 294 11.70 6.44 -25.90
C PHE A 294 11.07 6.95 -24.61
N ARG A 295 10.84 6.05 -23.66
CA ARG A 295 10.33 6.39 -22.32
C ARG A 295 9.01 7.17 -22.33
N GLU A 296 8.17 6.92 -23.33
CA GLU A 296 6.79 7.40 -23.29
C GLU A 296 5.94 6.52 -22.38
N THR A 297 5.09 7.15 -21.58
CA THR A 297 4.12 6.43 -20.73
C THR A 297 2.73 6.75 -21.23
N ASN A 298 1.92 5.71 -21.46
CA ASN A 298 0.50 5.90 -21.75
C ASN A 298 -0.22 6.36 -20.47
N LEU A 299 -0.27 7.69 -20.27
CA LEU A 299 -0.83 8.31 -19.08
C LEU A 299 -2.33 8.04 -18.93
N ASP A 300 -3.08 7.93 -20.03
CA ASP A 300 -4.52 7.67 -19.97
C ASP A 300 -4.80 6.26 -19.46
N LYS A 301 -4.04 5.27 -19.93
CA LYS A 301 -4.12 3.89 -19.40
C LYS A 301 -3.67 3.81 -17.95
N PHE A 302 -2.59 4.52 -17.59
CA PHE A 302 -2.17 4.60 -16.20
C PHE A 302 -3.28 5.17 -15.31
N LYS A 303 -3.87 6.31 -15.69
CA LYS A 303 -5.01 6.94 -14.99
C LYS A 303 -6.19 5.98 -14.87
N TYR A 304 -6.53 5.29 -15.95
CA TYR A 304 -7.63 4.32 -15.96
C TYR A 304 -7.42 3.18 -14.95
N VAL A 305 -6.23 2.57 -14.94
CA VAL A 305 -5.94 1.47 -14.01
C VAL A 305 -5.83 1.99 -12.56
N LEU A 306 -5.25 3.18 -12.37
CA LEU A 306 -5.20 3.83 -11.06
C LEU A 306 -6.62 4.12 -10.53
N GLN A 307 -7.53 4.61 -11.37
CA GLN A 307 -8.93 4.84 -11.00
C GLN A 307 -9.61 3.54 -10.57
N LYS A 308 -9.38 2.42 -11.26
CA LYS A 308 -9.88 1.10 -10.83
C LYS A 308 -9.37 0.72 -9.45
N LEU A 309 -8.08 0.93 -9.18
CA LEU A 309 -7.50 0.67 -7.86
C LEU A 309 -8.13 1.54 -6.78
N LEU A 310 -8.33 2.83 -7.04
CA LEU A 310 -8.93 3.76 -6.08
C LEU A 310 -10.41 3.41 -5.80
N LEU A 311 -11.19 3.04 -6.82
CA LEU A 311 -12.56 2.56 -6.66
C LEU A 311 -12.60 1.25 -5.86
N PHE A 312 -11.65 0.35 -6.10
CA PHE A 312 -11.52 -0.87 -5.32
C PHE A 312 -11.21 -0.57 -3.85
N ILE A 313 -10.27 0.35 -3.58
CA ILE A 313 -9.92 0.79 -2.23
C ILE A 313 -11.16 1.36 -1.52
N ASP A 314 -11.91 2.26 -2.17
CA ASP A 314 -13.11 2.87 -1.57
C ASP A 314 -14.18 1.80 -1.25
N LYS A 315 -14.40 0.86 -2.17
CA LYS A 315 -15.31 -0.27 -1.94
C LYS A 315 -14.85 -1.10 -0.75
N LYS A 316 -13.58 -1.51 -0.72
CA LYS A 316 -13.03 -2.32 0.37
C LYS A 316 -13.17 -1.62 1.72
N GLN A 317 -12.85 -0.34 1.81
CA GLN A 317 -12.97 0.43 3.04
C GLN A 317 -14.43 0.59 3.47
N SER A 318 -15.35 0.70 2.51
CA SER A 318 -16.79 0.71 2.78
C SER A 318 -17.26 -0.63 3.36
N ASP A 319 -16.84 -1.74 2.76
CA ASP A 319 -17.14 -3.10 3.22
C ASP A 319 -16.57 -3.35 4.62
N ASP A 320 -15.34 -2.90 4.89
CA ASP A 320 -14.72 -2.97 6.22
C ASP A 320 -15.50 -2.11 7.24
N CYS A 321 -15.95 -0.91 6.85
CA CYS A 321 -16.73 -0.03 7.73
C CYS A 321 -18.09 -0.65 8.07
N ILE A 322 -18.80 -1.18 7.07
CA ILE A 322 -20.07 -1.89 7.24
C ILE A 322 -19.88 -3.07 8.20
N SER A 323 -18.84 -3.87 7.99
CA SER A 323 -18.52 -5.01 8.86
C SER A 323 -18.25 -4.58 10.30
N ASN A 324 -17.54 -3.46 10.51
CA ASN A 324 -17.29 -2.91 11.83
C ASN A 324 -18.57 -2.38 12.51
N ILE A 325 -19.46 -1.72 11.77
CA ILE A 325 -20.76 -1.27 12.28
C ILE A 325 -21.56 -2.49 12.79
N VAL A 326 -21.63 -3.55 11.98
CA VAL A 326 -22.33 -4.78 12.34
C VAL A 326 -21.71 -5.41 13.58
N GLN A 327 -20.40 -5.64 13.58
CA GLN A 327 -19.71 -6.33 14.68
C GLN A 327 -19.81 -5.55 15.99
N LYS A 328 -19.54 -4.25 15.98
CA LYS A 328 -19.65 -3.38 17.17
C LYS A 328 -21.03 -3.45 17.79
N ASN A 329 -22.08 -3.37 16.97
CA ASN A 329 -23.45 -3.36 17.48
C ASN A 329 -23.90 -4.73 17.98
N LEU A 330 -23.45 -5.82 17.34
CA LEU A 330 -23.63 -7.18 17.87
C LEU A 330 -22.93 -7.36 19.22
N ASP A 331 -21.67 -6.93 19.33
CA ASP A 331 -20.89 -7.01 20.56
C ASP A 331 -21.61 -6.23 21.68
N MET A 332 -22.02 -4.98 21.43
CA MET A 332 -22.75 -4.16 22.41
C MET A 332 -24.09 -4.77 22.85
N ALA A 333 -24.86 -5.34 21.93
CA ALA A 333 -26.16 -5.95 22.26
C ALA A 333 -26.00 -7.25 23.07
N PHE A 334 -24.92 -7.99 22.82
CA PHE A 334 -24.76 -9.37 23.29
C PHE A 334 -23.60 -9.59 24.27
N GLU A 335 -22.85 -8.55 24.67
CA GLU A 335 -21.68 -8.62 25.58
C GLU A 335 -21.96 -9.38 26.90
N SER A 336 -23.21 -9.34 27.38
CA SER A 336 -23.66 -9.95 28.64
C SER A 336 -24.41 -11.27 28.47
N LEU A 337 -24.50 -11.83 27.26
CA LEU A 337 -25.19 -13.11 27.03
C LEU A 337 -24.24 -14.29 27.26
N ILE A 338 -24.71 -15.26 28.03
CA ILE A 338 -24.02 -16.54 28.21
C ILE A 338 -24.22 -17.37 26.94
N GLU A 339 -23.22 -18.16 26.56
CA GLU A 339 -23.30 -19.08 25.44
C GLU A 339 -24.53 -20.01 25.54
N GLY A 340 -25.34 -20.06 24.48
CA GLY A 340 -26.60 -20.80 24.43
C GLY A 340 -27.84 -20.03 24.92
N ALA A 341 -27.70 -18.82 25.44
CA ALA A 341 -28.84 -17.97 25.80
C ALA A 341 -29.50 -17.34 24.57
N VAL A 342 -30.84 -17.27 24.57
CA VAL A 342 -31.62 -16.56 23.56
C VAL A 342 -31.68 -15.07 23.95
N PRO A 343 -31.33 -14.13 23.06
CA PRO A 343 -31.47 -12.71 23.36
C PRO A 343 -32.93 -12.32 23.56
N SER A 344 -33.20 -11.40 24.50
CA SER A 344 -34.55 -10.86 24.69
C SER A 344 -34.97 -9.96 23.53
N ASP A 345 -36.28 -9.78 23.34
CA ASP A 345 -36.84 -8.86 22.35
C ASP A 345 -36.31 -7.42 22.52
N GLU A 346 -36.15 -6.96 23.77
CA GLU A 346 -35.55 -5.65 24.07
C GLU A 346 -34.11 -5.52 23.55
N LYS A 347 -33.28 -6.57 23.70
CA LYS A 347 -31.91 -6.58 23.18
C LYS A 347 -31.89 -6.58 21.66
N PHE A 348 -32.82 -7.30 21.02
CA PHE A 348 -32.97 -7.26 19.56
C PHE A 348 -33.43 -5.88 19.06
N GLN A 349 -34.38 -5.26 19.75
CA GLN A 349 -34.83 -3.92 19.41
C GLN A 349 -33.69 -2.89 19.52
N MET A 350 -32.93 -2.93 20.61
CA MET A 350 -31.76 -2.07 20.81
C MET A 350 -30.70 -2.29 19.71
N LEU A 351 -30.47 -3.54 19.30
CA LEU A 351 -29.57 -3.86 18.19
C LEU A 351 -30.05 -3.22 16.87
N ILE A 352 -31.34 -3.35 16.54
CA ILE A 352 -31.93 -2.79 15.31
C ILE A 352 -31.84 -1.26 15.31
N GLU A 353 -32.17 -0.62 16.44
CA GLU A 353 -32.11 0.83 16.59
C GLU A 353 -30.68 1.35 16.39
N ASN A 354 -29.70 0.77 17.07
CA ASN A 354 -28.30 1.19 16.96
C ASN A 354 -27.72 0.93 15.56
N LEU A 355 -28.03 -0.23 14.95
CA LEU A 355 -27.63 -0.52 13.57
C LEU A 355 -28.21 0.52 12.60
N SER A 356 -29.50 0.81 12.72
CA SER A 356 -30.18 1.78 11.86
C SER A 356 -29.55 3.17 11.98
N GLU A 357 -29.24 3.60 13.19
CA GLU A 357 -28.58 4.89 13.43
C GLU A 357 -27.16 4.93 12.84
N ASP A 358 -26.33 3.93 13.12
CA ASP A 358 -24.94 3.88 12.64
C ASP A 358 -24.87 3.77 11.10
N PHE A 359 -25.76 2.97 10.48
CA PHE A 359 -25.88 2.89 9.02
C PHE A 359 -26.38 4.20 8.40
N ALA A 360 -27.36 4.86 9.01
CA ALA A 360 -27.86 6.14 8.51
C ALA A 360 -26.73 7.20 8.50
N LYS A 361 -25.92 7.26 9.56
CA LYS A 361 -24.74 8.14 9.64
C LYS A 361 -23.72 7.83 8.54
N PHE A 362 -23.45 6.55 8.29
CA PHE A 362 -22.53 6.10 7.24
C PHE A 362 -23.03 6.45 5.83
N LEU A 363 -24.30 6.17 5.52
CA LEU A 363 -24.88 6.46 4.22
C LEU A 363 -24.96 7.97 3.96
N TYR A 364 -25.29 8.75 5.00
CA TYR A 364 -25.30 10.21 4.91
C TYR A 364 -23.92 10.78 4.56
N SER A 365 -22.85 10.31 5.22
CA SER A 365 -21.49 10.78 4.94
C SER A 365 -21.02 10.41 3.53
N LYS A 366 -21.35 9.20 3.05
CA LYS A 366 -21.06 8.78 1.67
C LYS A 366 -21.79 9.61 0.62
N ASN A 367 -23.06 9.94 0.85
CA ASN A 367 -23.83 10.76 -0.08
C ASN A 367 -23.29 12.20 -0.15
N LYS A 368 -22.96 12.79 1.00
CA LYS A 368 -22.37 14.14 1.06
C LYS A 368 -21.06 14.21 0.27
N ALA A 369 -20.14 13.26 0.50
CA ALA A 369 -18.88 13.19 -0.24
C ALA A 369 -19.09 13.03 -1.76
N PHE A 370 -20.13 12.30 -2.18
CA PHE A 370 -20.48 12.16 -3.59
C PHE A 370 -20.97 13.48 -4.21
N GLN A 371 -21.86 14.21 -3.52
CA GLN A 371 -22.38 15.50 -3.98
C GLN A 371 -21.26 16.53 -4.15
N ASP A 372 -20.40 16.67 -3.14
CA ASP A 372 -19.26 17.61 -3.16
C ASP A 372 -18.26 17.30 -4.30
N SER A 373 -18.18 16.04 -4.73
CA SER A 373 -17.32 15.62 -5.85
C SER A 373 -17.88 15.94 -7.24
N GLN A 374 -19.21 16.02 -7.38
CA GLN A 374 -19.85 16.35 -8.66
C GLN A 374 -19.82 17.85 -8.95
N GLU A 375 -20.01 18.69 -7.92
CA GLU A 375 -19.97 20.15 -8.07
C GLU A 375 -18.59 20.65 -8.52
N LYS A 376 -17.51 20.01 -8.04
CA LYS A 376 -16.12 20.36 -8.41
C LYS A 376 -15.68 19.89 -9.80
N ASN A 377 -16.48 19.06 -10.49
CA ASN A 377 -16.20 18.64 -11.88
C ASN A 377 -16.96 19.48 -12.92
N LEU A 378 -17.73 20.48 -12.47
CA LEU A 378 -18.51 21.39 -13.32
C LEU A 378 -17.89 22.80 -13.43
N GLU A 379 -16.75 23.03 -12.77
CA GLU A 379 -15.86 24.20 -12.91
C GLU A 379 -14.53 23.77 -13.54
#